data_AF-X1EPH0-F1
#
_entry.id   AF-X1EPH0-F1
#
_cell.length_a   1.000
_cell.length_b   1.000
_cell.length_c   1.000
_cell.angle_alpha   90.00
_cell.angle_beta   90.00
_cell.angle_gamma   90.00
#
_symmetry.space_group_name_H-M   'P 1'
#
loop_
_entity.id
_entity.type
_entity.pdbx_description
1 polymer ?
#
loop_
_entity_poly.entity_id
_entity_poly.type
_entity_poly.pdbx_seq_one_letter_code
_entity_poly.pdbx_strand_id
1 'polypeptide(L)'
;MAGRETMRRNSLYWWEFCQAPTAIDFMQSRQFPKDYKDELFVALFGAAYQKGRAIKGKKIVKIRLNEGTTGISSYDEFVTYTGEGPASPCGLSFGPDGLYFTDLHGEKDGLTKMPSGNIFRVTSR
;
A
#
# COMPACT_ATOMS: atom_id res chain seq x y z
N MET A 1 -31.15 25.94 9.40
CA MET A 1 -29.99 25.23 9.97
C MET A 1 -29.25 24.57 8.82
N ALA A 2 -28.17 25.17 8.30
CA ALA A 2 -27.32 24.48 7.34
C ALA A 2 -26.68 23.28 8.06
N GLY A 3 -27.01 22.07 7.63
CA GLY A 3 -26.43 20.85 8.21
C GLY A 3 -24.92 20.94 8.11
N ARG A 4 -24.20 20.63 9.18
CA ARG A 4 -22.72 20.63 9.18
C ARG A 4 -22.26 19.68 8.08
N GLU A 5 -21.82 20.28 6.97
CA GLU A 5 -21.12 19.57 5.91
C GLU A 5 -19.91 18.92 6.53
N THR A 6 -19.94 17.59 6.62
CA THR A 6 -18.82 16.81 7.14
C THR A 6 -17.73 16.78 6.07
N MET A 7 -16.47 16.78 6.48
CA MET A 7 -15.32 16.55 5.57
C MET A 7 -15.38 15.19 4.85
N ARG A 8 -16.32 14.36 5.26
CA ARG A 8 -16.71 13.09 4.65
C ARG A 8 -17.56 13.25 3.38
N ARG A 9 -18.06 14.45 3.08
CA ARG A 9 -18.81 14.67 1.84
C ARG A 9 -17.89 14.49 0.63
N ASN A 10 -18.35 13.76 -0.37
CA ASN A 10 -17.66 13.45 -1.65
C ASN A 10 -16.40 12.56 -1.55
N SER A 11 -16.03 12.06 -0.38
CA SER A 11 -14.92 11.10 -0.30
C SER A 11 -15.35 9.72 -0.82
N LEU A 12 -14.45 9.06 -1.54
CA LEU A 12 -14.73 7.78 -2.20
C LEU A 12 -14.53 6.56 -1.29
N TYR A 13 -13.67 6.68 -0.28
CA TYR A 13 -13.31 5.59 0.62
C TYR A 13 -12.61 6.10 1.89
N TRP A 14 -12.86 5.42 3.02
CA TRP A 14 -12.08 5.60 4.26
C TRP A 14 -11.64 4.26 4.80
N TRP A 15 -10.42 4.25 5.34
CA TRP A 15 -10.06 3.23 6.33
C TRP A 15 -10.65 3.60 7.69
N GLU A 16 -11.26 2.64 8.37
CA GLU A 16 -11.79 2.83 9.73
C GLU A 16 -10.69 2.83 10.80
N PHE A 17 -9.56 2.19 10.51
CA PHE A 17 -8.38 2.17 11.37
C PHE A 17 -7.19 2.82 10.69
N CYS A 18 -6.31 3.44 11.47
CA CYS A 18 -5.05 3.98 10.95
C CYS A 18 -4.23 2.87 10.27
N GLN A 19 -3.96 3.05 8.97
CA GLN A 19 -3.13 2.13 8.16
C GLN A 19 -1.73 2.68 7.85
N ALA A 20 -1.50 3.98 8.10
CA ALA A 20 -0.29 4.72 7.75
C ALA A 20 0.11 4.54 6.26
N PRO A 21 -0.68 5.08 5.30
CA PRO A 21 -0.28 5.07 3.89
C PRO A 21 1.00 5.90 3.70
N THR A 22 1.97 5.36 2.98
CA THR A 22 3.31 5.96 2.79
C THR A 22 3.66 6.25 1.34
N ALA A 23 3.15 5.44 0.42
CA ALA A 23 3.34 5.63 -1.01
C ALA A 23 2.14 5.11 -1.79
N ILE A 24 1.92 5.69 -2.97
CA ILE A 24 0.90 5.27 -3.93
C ILE A 24 1.48 5.25 -5.33
N ASP A 25 0.96 4.36 -6.17
CA ASP A 25 1.19 4.39 -7.62
C ASP A 25 0.04 3.70 -8.37
N PHE A 26 -0.08 3.96 -9.67
CA PHE A 26 -1.12 3.42 -10.52
C PHE A 26 -0.52 2.47 -11.56
N MET A 27 -1.18 1.34 -11.79
CA MET A 27 -0.83 0.51 -12.93
C MET A 27 -1.33 1.19 -14.20
N GLN A 28 -0.40 1.72 -15.00
CA GLN A 28 -0.72 2.48 -16.22
C GLN A 28 -0.23 1.84 -17.53
N SER A 29 0.73 0.91 -17.46
CA SER A 29 1.35 0.32 -18.66
C SER A 29 1.11 -1.19 -18.73
N ARG A 30 2.08 -1.99 -19.22
CA ARG A 30 1.91 -3.45 -19.40
C ARG A 30 2.71 -4.28 -18.38
N GLN A 31 3.03 -3.70 -17.22
CA GLN A 31 3.80 -4.38 -16.18
C GLN A 31 3.09 -5.61 -15.59
N PHE A 32 1.76 -5.57 -15.56
CA PHE A 32 0.88 -6.63 -15.08
C PHE A 32 -0.23 -6.92 -16.12
N PRO A 33 -0.99 -8.02 -15.96
CA PRO A 33 -2.13 -8.31 -16.81
C PRO A 33 -3.11 -7.14 -16.89
N LYS A 34 -3.85 -7.06 -18.00
CA LYS A 34 -4.83 -5.99 -18.27
C LYS A 34 -5.87 -5.80 -17.16
N ASP A 35 -6.13 -6.85 -16.38
CA ASP A 35 -7.08 -6.83 -15.27
C ASP A 35 -6.59 -5.99 -14.09
N TYR A 36 -5.34 -5.50 -14.11
CA TYR A 36 -4.82 -4.53 -13.14
C TYR A 36 -4.81 -3.10 -13.68
N LYS A 37 -5.19 -2.88 -14.94
CA LYS A 37 -5.15 -1.56 -15.58
C LYS A 37 -5.93 -0.55 -14.74
N ASP A 38 -5.29 0.59 -14.49
CA ASP A 38 -5.81 1.72 -13.73
C ASP A 38 -6.14 1.41 -12.26
N GLU A 39 -5.71 0.25 -11.71
CA GLU A 39 -5.79 0.00 -10.27
C GLU A 39 -4.77 0.86 -9.51
N LEU A 40 -5.23 1.42 -8.38
CA LEU A 40 -4.40 2.16 -7.42
C LEU A 40 -3.75 1.17 -6.46
N PHE A 41 -2.44 1.26 -6.30
CA PHE A 41 -1.69 0.53 -5.30
C PHE A 41 -1.28 1.47 -4.18
N VAL A 42 -1.42 1.03 -2.93
CA VAL A 42 -1.09 1.81 -1.74
C VAL A 42 -0.21 0.99 -0.82
N ALA A 43 0.98 1.51 -0.52
CA ALA A 43 1.84 0.98 0.54
C ALA A 43 1.30 1.42 1.90
N LEU A 44 0.91 0.45 2.73
CA LEU A 44 0.40 0.66 4.08
C LEU A 44 1.47 0.23 5.09
N PHE A 45 2.09 1.20 5.75
CA PHE A 45 3.23 0.98 6.63
C PHE A 45 2.85 0.32 7.96
N GLY A 46 1.72 0.71 8.56
CA GLY A 46 1.30 0.27 9.89
C GLY A 46 2.02 0.99 11.03
N ALA A 47 2.30 0.29 12.13
CA ALA A 47 3.01 0.88 13.28
C ALA A 47 4.54 0.77 13.12
N ALA A 48 5.25 1.83 13.50
CA ALA A 48 6.71 1.84 13.50
C ALA A 48 7.28 0.77 14.43
N TYR A 49 8.33 0.08 13.96
CA TYR A 49 9.01 -1.02 14.65
C TYR A 49 8.13 -2.21 15.06
N GLN A 50 6.89 -2.29 14.57
CA GLN A 50 6.04 -3.45 14.83
C GLN A 50 6.64 -4.70 14.19
N LYS A 51 7.03 -5.66 15.03
CA LYS A 51 7.56 -6.96 14.60
C LYS A 51 6.45 -7.88 14.10
N GLY A 52 6.83 -8.81 13.24
CA GLY A 52 5.96 -9.85 12.72
C GLY A 52 4.82 -9.31 11.85
N ARG A 53 3.86 -10.19 11.59
CA ARG A 53 2.66 -9.88 10.82
C ARG A 53 1.76 -8.91 11.59
N ALA A 54 1.04 -8.08 10.85
CA ALA A 54 0.08 -7.15 11.41
C ALA A 54 -1.25 -7.26 10.68
N ILE A 55 -2.36 -7.13 11.41
CA ILE A 55 -3.69 -7.05 10.80
C ILE A 55 -3.81 -5.72 10.01
N LYS A 56 -3.23 -4.64 10.54
CA LYS A 56 -3.22 -3.30 9.95
C LYS A 56 -1.84 -3.01 9.34
N GLY A 57 -1.81 -2.37 8.17
CA GLY A 57 -0.56 -2.05 7.49
C GLY A 57 0.31 -3.28 7.19
N LYS A 58 1.63 -3.07 7.10
CA LYS A 58 2.62 -4.07 6.65
C LYS A 58 2.19 -4.80 5.38
N LYS A 59 1.58 -4.06 4.45
CA LYS A 59 1.02 -4.60 3.20
C LYS A 59 0.96 -3.55 2.10
N ILE A 60 0.87 -4.02 0.88
CA ILE A 60 0.46 -3.23 -0.28
C ILE A 60 -0.93 -3.68 -0.64
N VAL A 61 -1.86 -2.75 -0.79
CA VAL A 61 -3.23 -3.03 -1.22
C VAL A 61 -3.47 -2.48 -2.60
N LYS A 62 -4.37 -3.13 -3.34
CA LYS A 62 -4.88 -2.64 -4.63
C LYS A 62 -6.33 -2.21 -4.46
N ILE A 63 -6.67 -1.07 -5.04
CA ILE A 63 -7.98 -0.42 -4.94
C ILE A 63 -8.46 -0.10 -6.34
N ARG A 64 -9.71 -0.43 -6.62
CA ARG A 64 -10.40 -0.08 -7.87
C ARG A 64 -11.58 0.82 -7.59
N LEU A 65 -11.75 1.87 -8.39
CA LEU A 65 -12.95 2.70 -8.38
C LEU A 65 -14.12 1.98 -9.06
N ASN A 66 -15.35 2.30 -8.68
CA ASN A 66 -16.52 1.90 -9.46
C ASN A 66 -16.60 2.70 -10.78
N GLU A 67 -17.37 2.21 -11.76
CA GLU A 67 -17.51 2.86 -13.08
C GLU A 67 -18.01 4.31 -12.99
N GLY A 68 -18.81 4.63 -11.97
CA GLY A 68 -19.33 5.97 -11.73
C GLY A 68 -18.36 6.92 -11.01
N THR A 69 -17.18 6.47 -10.59
CA THR A 69 -16.21 7.23 -9.77
C THR A 69 -16.81 7.80 -8.47
N THR A 70 -17.84 7.17 -7.93
CA THR A 70 -18.53 7.58 -6.70
C THR A 70 -18.08 6.80 -5.47
N GLY A 71 -17.25 5.77 -5.67
CA GLY A 71 -16.69 4.95 -4.59
C GLY A 71 -15.70 3.92 -5.12
N ILE A 72 -15.31 2.98 -4.26
CA ILE A 72 -14.50 1.83 -4.65
C ILE A 72 -15.38 0.62 -4.99
N SER A 73 -14.96 -0.17 -5.98
CA SER A 73 -15.58 -1.45 -6.35
C SER A 73 -14.81 -2.66 -5.81
N SER A 74 -13.50 -2.51 -5.54
CA SER A 74 -12.70 -3.55 -4.87
C SER A 74 -11.59 -2.97 -4.00
N TYR A 75 -11.19 -3.77 -3.02
CA TYR A 75 -10.06 -3.54 -2.12
C TYR A 75 -9.44 -4.91 -1.80
N ASP A 76 -8.21 -5.14 -2.23
CA ASP A 76 -7.54 -6.44 -2.04
C ASP A 76 -6.14 -6.27 -1.43
N GLU A 77 -5.75 -7.20 -0.57
CA GLU A 77 -4.35 -7.32 -0.15
C GLU A 77 -3.53 -7.91 -1.30
N PHE A 78 -2.56 -7.15 -1.81
CA PHE A 78 -1.74 -7.54 -2.96
C PHE A 78 -0.41 -8.17 -2.53
N VAL A 79 0.29 -7.51 -1.59
CA VAL A 79 1.50 -8.03 -0.96
C VAL A 79 1.33 -7.90 0.54
N THR A 80 1.49 -8.99 1.28
CA THR A 80 1.37 -8.99 2.74
C THR A 80 2.68 -9.48 3.36
N TYR A 81 3.18 -8.74 4.35
CA TYR A 81 4.38 -9.12 5.07
C TYR A 81 4.23 -10.48 5.75
N THR A 82 5.24 -11.36 5.60
CA THR A 82 5.25 -12.71 6.19
C THR A 82 6.45 -12.98 7.08
N GLY A 83 7.35 -11.99 7.26
CA GLY A 83 8.52 -12.13 8.13
C GLY A 83 8.21 -11.92 9.61
N GLU A 84 9.28 -11.88 10.40
CA GLU A 84 9.23 -11.74 11.86
C GLU A 84 9.78 -10.38 12.34
N GLY A 85 10.54 -9.67 11.49
CA GLY A 85 11.12 -8.37 11.77
C GLY A 85 10.15 -7.18 11.67
N PRO A 86 10.69 -5.95 11.81
CA PRO A 86 9.95 -4.70 11.74
C PRO A 86 9.83 -4.10 10.34
N ALA A 87 10.22 -4.83 9.27
CA ALA A 87 10.13 -4.34 7.90
C ALA A 87 8.70 -3.94 7.56
N SER A 88 8.53 -2.73 7.03
CA SER A 88 7.25 -2.17 6.59
C SER A 88 7.43 -1.42 5.28
N PRO A 89 6.50 -1.57 4.32
CA PRO A 89 6.62 -0.93 3.02
C PRO A 89 6.50 0.60 3.15
N CYS A 90 7.39 1.34 2.50
CA CYS A 90 7.47 2.80 2.60
C CYS A 90 7.62 3.53 1.26
N GLY A 91 8.06 2.84 0.21
CA GLY A 91 8.17 3.37 -1.15
C GLY A 91 7.49 2.43 -2.14
N LEU A 92 6.98 2.98 -3.24
CA LEU A 92 6.22 2.24 -4.24
C LEU A 92 6.38 2.90 -5.61
N SER A 93 6.71 2.14 -6.65
CA SER A 93 6.73 2.64 -8.03
C SER A 93 6.62 1.51 -9.06
N PHE A 94 5.79 1.69 -10.09
CA PHE A 94 5.77 0.87 -11.28
C PHE A 94 6.97 1.18 -12.18
N GLY A 95 7.87 0.21 -12.33
CA GLY A 95 8.96 0.25 -13.29
C GLY A 95 8.57 -0.32 -14.65
N PRO A 96 9.51 -0.47 -15.59
CA PRO A 96 9.24 -1.07 -16.91
C PRO A 96 8.78 -2.53 -16.86
N ASP A 97 9.17 -3.28 -15.83
CA ASP A 97 9.06 -4.74 -15.74
C ASP A 97 8.33 -5.24 -14.48
N GLY A 98 7.75 -4.36 -13.68
CA GLY A 98 7.01 -4.76 -12.49
C GLY A 98 6.76 -3.62 -11.51
N LEU A 99 6.18 -3.98 -10.37
CA LEU A 99 6.02 -3.07 -9.24
C LEU A 99 7.22 -3.19 -8.32
N TYR A 100 7.94 -2.09 -8.12
CA TYR A 100 9.01 -1.97 -7.16
C TYR A 100 8.49 -1.35 -5.88
N PHE A 101 9.00 -1.83 -4.74
CA PHE A 101 8.70 -1.21 -3.46
C PHE A 101 9.90 -1.34 -2.52
N THR A 102 9.96 -0.46 -1.53
CA THR A 102 11.00 -0.49 -0.50
C THR A 102 10.38 -0.75 0.86
N ASP A 103 11.15 -1.37 1.75
CA ASP A 103 10.86 -1.31 3.18
C ASP A 103 11.75 -0.28 3.89
N LEU A 104 11.34 0.15 5.09
CA LEU A 104 12.10 1.14 5.86
C LEU A 104 13.14 0.52 6.80
N HIS A 105 12.75 -0.52 7.55
CA HIS A 105 13.56 -1.02 8.67
C HIS A 105 14.40 -2.26 8.35
N GLY A 106 14.10 -2.98 7.27
CA GLY A 106 14.56 -4.35 7.07
C GLY A 106 14.13 -5.32 8.17
N GLU A 107 14.75 -6.51 8.17
CA GLU A 107 14.38 -7.61 9.08
C GLU A 107 15.05 -7.55 10.45
N LYS A 108 16.06 -6.70 10.63
CA LYS A 108 16.73 -6.52 11.93
C LYS A 108 15.91 -5.63 12.85
N ASP A 109 16.37 -5.34 14.06
CA ASP A 109 15.61 -4.54 15.04
C ASP A 109 15.29 -3.09 14.63
N GLY A 110 15.79 -2.60 13.50
CA GLY A 110 15.62 -1.23 13.02
C GLY A 110 16.34 -0.16 13.85
N LEU A 111 17.07 -0.56 14.90
CA LEU A 111 17.71 0.33 15.87
C LEU A 111 19.23 0.43 15.70
N THR A 112 19.82 -0.41 14.86
CA THR A 112 21.28 -0.52 14.69
C THR A 112 22.01 0.69 14.08
N LYS A 113 21.34 1.83 13.83
CA LYS A 113 21.89 3.02 13.11
C LYS A 113 22.54 2.69 11.76
N MET A 114 22.36 1.48 11.24
CA MET A 114 22.85 1.05 9.94
C MET A 114 21.68 0.93 8.96
N PRO A 115 21.86 1.29 7.68
CA PRO A 115 20.87 1.04 6.66
C PRO A 115 20.58 -0.46 6.53
N SER A 116 19.30 -0.83 6.59
CA SER A 116 18.85 -2.22 6.47
C SER A 116 17.62 -2.37 5.57
N GLY A 117 17.12 -1.26 5.00
CA GLY A 117 15.98 -1.27 4.10
C GLY A 117 16.27 -2.07 2.82
N ASN A 118 15.26 -2.76 2.31
CA ASN A 118 15.36 -3.55 1.09
C ASN A 118 14.57 -2.92 -0.06
N ILE A 119 14.95 -3.27 -1.29
CA ILE A 119 14.18 -3.00 -2.50
C ILE A 119 13.68 -4.33 -3.05
N PHE A 120 12.39 -4.42 -3.30
CA PHE A 120 11.71 -5.59 -3.83
C PHE A 120 11.12 -5.29 -5.19
N ARG A 121 10.92 -6.35 -6.00
CA ARG A 121 10.20 -6.31 -7.26
C ARG A 121 9.13 -7.38 -7.27
N VAL A 122 7.91 -7.02 -7.65
CA VAL A 122 6.79 -7.92 -7.92
C VAL A 122 6.56 -7.97 -9.42
N THR A 123 6.55 -9.16 -9.99
CA THR A 123 6.33 -9.40 -11.43
C THR A 123 5.19 -10.39 -11.61
N SER A 124 4.35 -10.21 -12.64
CA SER A 124 3.45 -11.28 -13.07
C SER A 124 4.23 -12.30 -13.89
N ARG A 125 3.90 -13.58 -13.72
CA ARG A 125 4.43 -14.65 -14.59
C ARG A 125 3.78 -14.61 -15.97
#